data_AF-A0A8S1JNE7-F1
#
_entry.id   AF-A0A8S1JNE7-F1
#
_cell.length_a   1.000
_cell.length_b   1.000
_cell.length_c   1.000
_cell.angle_alpha   90.00
_cell.angle_beta   90.00
_cell.angle_gamma   90.00
#
_symmetry.space_group_name_H-M   'P 1'
#
loop_
_entity.id
_entity.type
_entity.pdbx_description
1 polymer ?
#
loop_
_entity_poly.entity_id
_entity_poly.type
_entity_poly.pdbx_seq_one_letter_code
_entity_poly.pdbx_strand_id
1 'polypeptide(L)'
;MSNNEGINEQEQQHPLDYYKESIRLYYYNIVLHQHVEQITQERNEIKQKLQKFQALEDQESDLSMDDKRKRNRRSAVEIPRSHICQIKNCNKSYGSEGSLMQHMKIKHGITLEKHMNFIL
;
A
#
# COMPACT_ATOMS: atom_id res chain seq x y z
N MET A 1 16.01 15.15 83.97
CA MET A 1 16.55 16.43 83.49
C MET A 1 17.24 16.11 82.18
N SER A 2 16.69 16.67 81.10
CA SER A 2 16.80 16.14 79.75
C SER A 2 18.06 16.57 79.01
N ASN A 3 18.57 15.61 78.25
CA ASN A 3 19.22 15.70 76.94
C ASN A 3 20.61 16.34 76.83
N ASN A 4 21.59 15.43 76.82
CA ASN A 4 22.87 15.60 76.16
C ASN A 4 22.74 15.25 74.66
N GLU A 5 23.47 16.01 73.84
CA GLU A 5 24.10 15.66 72.56
C GLU A 5 23.31 15.00 71.43
N GLY A 6 23.35 15.65 70.26
CA GLY A 6 22.98 15.05 68.98
C GLY A 6 22.69 16.05 67.86
N ILE A 7 23.60 16.99 67.59
CA ILE A 7 23.61 17.64 66.27
C ILE A 7 24.21 16.61 65.32
N ASN A 8 23.37 15.77 64.69
CA ASN A 8 23.82 14.70 63.81
C ASN A 8 23.68 15.10 62.33
N GLU A 9 24.77 15.66 61.81
CA GLU A 9 25.38 15.41 60.49
C GLU A 9 24.44 15.16 59.28
N GLN A 10 23.81 16.20 58.73
CA GLN A 10 23.19 16.09 57.40
C GLN A 10 23.55 17.19 56.39
N GLU A 11 24.48 18.08 56.69
CA GLU A 11 24.81 19.16 55.75
C GLU A 11 26.31 19.18 55.44
N GLN A 12 26.66 18.70 54.23
CA GLN A 12 27.72 19.20 53.32
C GLN A 12 28.39 18.08 52.51
N GLN A 13 27.69 17.56 51.49
CA GLN A 13 28.32 16.82 50.37
C GLN A 13 27.96 17.41 48.99
N HIS A 14 27.47 18.66 48.94
CA HIS A 14 26.71 19.15 47.80
C HIS A 14 27.44 19.92 46.65
N PRO A 15 28.74 20.26 46.70
CA PRO A 15 29.41 20.91 45.54
C PRO A 15 30.06 19.97 44.51
N LEU A 16 30.72 18.90 44.98
CA LEU A 16 31.46 17.96 44.12
C LEU A 16 30.52 17.08 43.28
N ASP A 17 29.36 16.73 43.82
CA ASP A 17 28.35 15.94 43.11
C ASP A 17 27.63 16.76 42.05
N TYR A 18 27.37 18.05 42.31
CA TYR A 18 26.83 18.96 41.30
C TYR A 18 27.79 19.14 40.12
N TYR A 19 29.08 19.35 40.40
CA TYR A 19 30.09 19.47 39.35
C TYR A 19 30.20 18.20 38.51
N LYS A 20 30.25 17.02 39.13
CA LYS A 20 30.26 15.73 38.42
C LYS A 20 29.01 15.54 37.55
N GLU A 21 27.83 15.85 38.09
CA GLU A 21 26.58 15.70 37.35
C GLU A 21 26.49 16.71 36.18
N SER A 22 27.01 17.92 36.34
CA SER A 22 27.07 18.91 35.25
C SER A 22 27.94 18.43 34.07
N ILE A 23 29.08 17.79 34.36
CA ILE A 23 29.95 17.19 33.35
C ILE A 23 29.24 16.02 32.66
N ARG A 24 28.56 15.18 33.45
CA ARG A 24 27.79 14.05 32.93
C ARG A 24 26.74 14.53 31.94
N LEU A 25 25.90 15.49 32.33
CA LEU A 25 24.84 16.05 31.48
C LEU A 25 25.39 16.71 30.22
N TYR A 26 26.54 17.41 30.31
CA TYR A 26 27.21 17.98 29.15
C TYR A 26 27.58 16.90 28.11
N TYR A 27 28.18 15.80 28.55
CA TYR A 27 28.51 14.69 27.65
C TYR A 27 27.26 14.01 27.08
N TYR A 28 26.21 13.81 27.88
CA TYR A 28 24.93 13.30 27.37
C TYR A 28 24.35 14.21 26.30
N ASN A 29 24.35 15.53 26.51
CA ASN A 29 23.85 16.48 25.52
C ASN A 29 24.64 16.39 24.22
N ILE A 30 25.98 16.29 24.26
CA ILE A 30 26.79 16.10 23.05
C ILE A 30 26.35 14.84 22.29
N VAL A 31 26.27 13.71 22.99
CA VAL A 31 25.91 12.42 22.36
C VAL A 31 24.48 12.47 21.82
N LEU A 32 23.55 13.06 22.56
CA LEU A 32 22.16 13.22 22.14
C LEU A 32 22.05 14.12 20.91
N HIS A 33 22.76 15.24 20.86
CA HIS A 33 22.81 16.11 19.69
C HIS A 33 23.32 15.35 18.47
N GLN A 34 24.39 14.58 18.61
CA GLN A 34 24.92 13.76 17.52
C GLN A 34 23.91 12.71 17.03
N HIS A 35 23.19 12.05 17.94
CA HIS A 35 22.15 11.07 17.56
C HIS A 35 20.97 11.75 16.85
N VAL A 36 20.53 12.91 17.34
CA VAL A 36 19.45 13.68 16.70
C VAL A 36 19.83 14.10 15.28
N GLU A 37 21.07 14.52 15.07
CA GLU A 37 21.59 14.86 13.74
C GLU A 37 21.59 13.65 12.80
N GLN A 38 22.11 12.51 13.27
CA GLN A 38 22.12 11.26 12.50
C GLN A 38 20.71 10.82 12.10
N ILE A 39 19.78 10.74 13.05
CA ILE A 39 18.38 10.37 12.80
C ILE A 39 17.72 11.36 11.83
N THR A 40 18.03 12.65 11.98
CA THR A 40 17.51 13.71 11.10
C THR A 40 18.01 13.52 9.67
N GLN A 41 19.28 13.16 9.50
CA GLN A 41 19.88 12.86 8.20
C GLN A 41 19.22 11.62 7.57
N GLU A 42 19.13 10.51 8.30
CA GLU A 42 18.48 9.27 7.82
C GLU A 42 17.03 9.53 7.40
N ARG A 43 16.27 10.27 8.22
CA ARG A 43 14.90 10.69 7.89
C ARG A 43 14.85 11.48 6.58
N ASN A 44 15.78 12.41 6.37
CA ASN A 44 15.82 13.21 5.14
C ASN A 44 16.13 12.36 3.92
N GLU A 45 17.08 11.42 4.02
CA GLU A 45 17.42 10.49 2.93
C GLU A 45 16.24 9.58 2.57
N ILE A 46 15.55 9.03 3.58
CA ILE A 46 14.34 8.23 3.37
C ILE A 46 13.24 9.07 2.71
N LYS A 47 13.04 10.31 3.17
CA LYS A 47 12.06 11.23 2.59
C LYS A 47 12.36 11.53 1.12
N GLN A 48 13.61 11.76 0.76
CA GLN A 48 14.02 11.97 -0.64
C GLN A 48 13.79 10.73 -1.50
N LYS A 49 14.13 9.54 -1.00
CA LYS A 49 13.86 8.28 -1.70
C LYS A 49 12.37 8.09 -1.93
N LEU A 50 11.54 8.35 -0.92
CA LEU A 50 10.09 8.27 -1.04
C LEU A 50 9.54 9.21 -2.11
N GLN A 51 9.97 10.48 -2.11
CA GLN A 51 9.58 11.45 -3.14
C GLN A 51 9.97 10.98 -4.55
N LYS A 52 11.15 10.38 -4.71
CA LYS A 52 11.60 9.82 -5.99
C LYS A 52 10.72 8.64 -6.44
N PHE A 53 10.36 7.73 -5.52
CA PHE A 53 9.47 6.62 -5.85
C PHE A 53 8.07 7.10 -6.24
N GLN A 54 7.50 8.06 -5.51
CA GLN A 54 6.20 8.66 -5.84
C GLN A 54 6.21 9.29 -7.24
N ALA A 55 7.26 10.05 -7.59
CA ALA A 55 7.38 10.65 -8.92
C ALA A 55 7.47 9.60 -10.05
N LEU A 56 8.08 8.45 -9.80
CA LEU A 56 8.14 7.34 -10.76
C LEU A 56 6.79 6.63 -10.89
N GLU A 57 6.08 6.43 -9.78
CA GLU A 57 4.73 5.85 -9.77
C GLU A 57 3.74 6.73 -10.53
N ASP A 58 3.79 8.05 -10.34
CA ASP A 58 2.95 9.00 -11.06
C ASP A 58 3.22 8.93 -12.58
N GLN A 59 4.49 8.85 -13.00
CA GLN A 59 4.87 8.67 -14.41
C GLN A 59 4.38 7.34 -15.00
N GLU A 60 4.51 6.24 -14.25
CA GLU A 60 4.01 4.93 -14.69
C GLU A 60 2.48 4.93 -14.81
N SER A 61 1.79 5.61 -13.87
CA SER A 61 0.34 5.74 -13.87
C SER A 61 -0.17 6.46 -15.12
N ASP A 62 0.50 7.53 -15.55
CA ASP A 62 0.18 8.29 -16.77
C ASP A 62 0.41 7.45 -18.03
N LEU A 63 1.54 6.74 -18.12
CA LEU A 63 1.80 5.82 -19.25
C LEU A 63 0.73 4.71 -19.33
N SER A 64 0.33 4.15 -18.18
CA SER A 64 -0.72 3.13 -18.12
C SER A 64 -2.11 3.65 -18.55
N MET A 65 -2.37 4.95 -18.37
CA MET A 65 -3.62 5.58 -18.77
C MET A 65 -3.65 5.84 -20.27
N ASP A 66 -2.53 6.19 -20.89
CA ASP A 66 -2.46 6.36 -22.34
C ASP A 66 -2.62 5.03 -23.10
N ASP A 67 -2.09 3.92 -22.58
CA ASP A 67 -2.37 2.57 -23.13
C ASP A 67 -3.85 2.17 -23.01
N LYS A 68 -4.55 2.66 -21.97
CA LYS A 68 -5.99 2.43 -21.80
C LYS A 68 -6.85 3.33 -22.69
N ARG A 69 -6.32 4.46 -23.17
CA ARG A 69 -7.08 5.49 -23.89
C ARG A 69 -7.44 5.15 -25.34
N LYS A 70 -7.05 4.00 -25.88
CA LYS A 70 -7.65 3.48 -27.13
C LYS A 70 -7.42 1.98 -27.29
N ARG A 71 -8.22 1.16 -26.58
CA ARG A 71 -8.54 -0.16 -27.14
C ARG A 71 -9.26 0.08 -28.46
N ASN A 72 -8.55 -0.11 -29.58
CA ASN A 72 -9.15 0.00 -30.90
C ASN A 72 -10.30 -1.00 -31.00
N ARG A 73 -11.53 -0.50 -31.04
CA ARG A 73 -12.72 -1.34 -31.11
C ARG A 73 -12.88 -1.80 -32.56
N ARG A 74 -12.68 -3.09 -32.80
CA ARG A 74 -13.00 -3.72 -34.09
C ARG A 74 -14.45 -3.44 -34.49
N SER A 75 -14.68 -3.25 -35.79
CA SER A 75 -16.03 -3.04 -36.31
C SER A 75 -16.86 -4.31 -36.20
N ALA A 76 -18.20 -4.20 -36.22
CA ALA A 76 -19.09 -5.37 -36.09
C ALA A 76 -18.90 -6.40 -37.23
N VAL A 77 -18.34 -5.98 -38.36
CA VAL A 77 -18.05 -6.82 -39.53
C VAL A 77 -16.75 -7.62 -39.33
N GLU A 78 -15.78 -7.06 -38.62
CA GLU A 78 -14.47 -7.68 -38.35
C GLU A 78 -14.51 -8.76 -37.25
N ILE A 79 -15.62 -8.90 -36.54
CA ILE A 79 -15.73 -9.86 -35.44
C ILE A 79 -16.29 -11.18 -35.98
N PRO A 80 -15.47 -12.26 -36.09
CA PRO A 80 -15.94 -13.56 -36.56
C PRO A 80 -16.96 -14.13 -35.57
N ARG A 81 -18.13 -14.54 -36.07
CA ARG A 81 -19.23 -15.06 -35.23
C ARG A 81 -19.20 -16.58 -35.14
N SER A 82 -18.11 -17.13 -34.61
CA SER A 82 -17.89 -18.57 -34.49
C SER A 82 -18.70 -19.23 -33.35
N HIS A 83 -19.23 -18.46 -32.40
CA HIS A 83 -19.96 -18.99 -31.26
C HIS A 83 -21.48 -19.03 -31.54
N ILE A 84 -21.98 -20.18 -31.98
CA ILE A 84 -23.35 -20.37 -32.46
C ILE A 84 -24.24 -20.90 -31.32
N CYS A 85 -25.46 -20.36 -31.20
CA CYS A 85 -26.47 -20.93 -30.32
C CYS A 85 -26.99 -22.27 -30.88
N GLN A 86 -27.00 -23.31 -30.05
CA GLN A 86 -27.39 -24.66 -30.45
C GLN A 86 -28.87 -24.98 -30.18
N ILE A 87 -29.62 -24.04 -29.61
CA ILE A 87 -31.04 -24.25 -29.29
C ILE A 87 -31.85 -24.31 -30.58
N LYS A 88 -32.69 -25.34 -30.69
CA LYS A 88 -33.63 -25.50 -31.80
C LYS A 88 -34.42 -24.21 -32.00
N ASN A 89 -34.48 -23.74 -33.24
CA ASN A 89 -35.12 -22.49 -33.66
C ASN A 89 -34.42 -21.18 -33.20
N CYS A 90 -33.18 -21.23 -32.70
CA CYS A 90 -32.36 -20.05 -32.44
C CYS A 90 -31.17 -19.97 -33.41
N ASN A 91 -31.21 -19.04 -34.35
CA ASN A 91 -30.19 -18.89 -35.40
C ASN A 91 -29.15 -17.79 -35.09
N LYS A 92 -28.85 -17.56 -33.80
CA LYS A 92 -27.95 -16.47 -33.39
C LYS A 92 -26.52 -16.94 -33.25
N SER A 93 -25.58 -16.12 -33.73
CA SER A 93 -24.14 -16.33 -33.62
C SER A 93 -23.45 -15.10 -33.03
N TYR A 94 -22.37 -15.36 -32.29
CA TYR A 94 -21.71 -14.40 -31.40
C TYR A 94 -20.20 -14.42 -31.60
N GLY A 95 -19.58 -13.26 -31.34
CA GLY A 95 -18.15 -13.05 -31.55
C GLY A 95 -17.25 -13.55 -30.41
N SER A 96 -17.85 -14.01 -29.32
CA SER A 96 -17.14 -14.54 -28.16
C SER A 96 -18.04 -15.48 -27.38
N GLU A 97 -17.43 -16.40 -26.65
CA GLU A 97 -18.15 -17.32 -25.76
C GLU A 97 -18.97 -16.58 -24.69
N GLY A 98 -18.41 -15.52 -24.08
CA GLY A 98 -19.12 -14.75 -23.06
C GLY A 98 -20.41 -14.10 -23.57
N SER A 99 -20.42 -13.62 -24.81
CA SER A 99 -21.63 -13.05 -25.43
C SER A 99 -22.66 -14.12 -25.81
N LEU A 100 -22.21 -15.33 -26.21
CA LEU A 100 -23.09 -16.49 -26.35
C LEU A 100 -23.68 -16.90 -25.00
N MET A 101 -22.88 -16.99 -23.95
CA MET A 101 -23.34 -17.37 -22.60
C MET A 101 -24.38 -16.37 -22.06
N GLN A 102 -24.13 -15.07 -22.25
CA GLN A 102 -25.09 -14.03 -21.91
C GLN A 102 -26.41 -14.19 -22.69
N HIS A 103 -26.33 -14.51 -23.99
CA HIS A 103 -27.50 -14.82 -24.79
C HIS A 103 -28.26 -16.04 -24.25
N MET A 104 -27.56 -17.13 -23.92
CA MET A 104 -28.15 -18.35 -23.36
C MET A 104 -28.87 -18.06 -22.04
N LYS A 105 -28.27 -17.25 -21.17
CA LYS A 105 -28.88 -16.84 -19.90
C LYS A 105 -30.15 -16.00 -20.10
N ILE A 106 -30.11 -14.99 -20.98
CA ILE A 106 -31.19 -14.01 -21.12
C ILE A 106 -32.32 -14.51 -22.02
N LYS A 107 -32.00 -15.21 -23.12
CA LYS A 107 -32.98 -15.64 -24.12
C LYS A 107 -33.47 -17.07 -23.90
N HIS A 108 -32.68 -17.89 -23.22
CA HIS A 108 -33.01 -19.30 -23.03
C HIS A 108 -33.05 -19.73 -21.56
N GLY A 109 -32.74 -18.82 -20.61
CA GLY A 109 -32.78 -19.13 -19.17
C GLY A 109 -31.74 -20.17 -18.74
N ILE A 110 -30.70 -20.40 -19.55
CA ILE A 110 -29.66 -21.40 -19.26
C ILE A 110 -28.51 -20.75 -18.50
N THR A 111 -28.29 -21.23 -17.28
CA THR A 111 -27.11 -20.95 -16.46
C THR A 111 -26.06 -22.05 -16.62
N LEU A 112 -24.80 -21.72 -16.30
CA LEU A 112 -23.62 -22.61 -16.47
C LEU A 112 -23.81 -24.01 -15.86
N GLU A 113 -24.50 -24.12 -14.73
CA GLU A 113 -24.84 -25.39 -14.07
C GLU A 113 -25.70 -26.33 -14.95
N LYS A 114 -26.50 -25.76 -15.85
CA LYS A 114 -27.38 -26.50 -16.77
C LYS A 114 -26.74 -26.75 -18.14
N HIS A 115 -25.65 -26.07 -18.48
CA HIS A 115 -24.99 -26.20 -19.79
C HIS A 115 -24.34 -27.58 -19.97
N MET A 116 -23.87 -28.22 -18.89
CA MET A 116 -23.29 -29.57 -18.92
C MET A 116 -24.32 -30.68 -19.17
N ASN A 117 -25.63 -30.39 -19.01
CA ASN A 117 -26.70 -31.38 -19.14
C ASN A 117 -27.44 -31.34 -20.49
N PHE A 118 -27.04 -30.46 -21.41
CA PHE A 118 -27.67 -30.31 -22.74
C PHE A 118 -26.81 -30.83 -23.90
N ILE A 119 -25.61 -31.37 -23.61
CA ILE A 119 -24.66 -31.93 -24.60
C ILE A 119 -24.66 -33.49 -24.57
N LEU A 120 -25.62 -34.11 -23.88
CA LEU A 120 -25.93 -35.53 -23.97
C LEU A 120 -27.35 -35.71 -24.52
#